data_AF-A0A2V1BTM3-F1
#
_entry.id   AF-A0A2V1BTM3-F1
#
_cell.length_a   1.000
_cell.length_b   1.000
_cell.length_c   1.000
_cell.angle_alpha   90.00
_cell.angle_beta   90.00
_cell.angle_gamma   90.00
#
_symmetry.space_group_name_H-M   'P 1'
#
loop_
_entity.id
_entity.type
_entity.pdbx_description
1 polymer ?
#
loop_
_entity_poly.entity_id
_entity_poly.type
_entity_poly.pdbx_seq_one_letter_code
_entity_poly.pdbx_strand_id
1 'polypeptide(L)'
;MADAAESSETATSTSISTTTLTDPASIALYNRGPATAIFTPPTSCVDTLTSKSDMYVGHRTTGYFDPSCYPASTTDRGLAGWGLYYYSPAQCPSGWASATRLISSIGQGETFLTIGSDTTAVVCCPSNYRYVGARHKCQSAFTSTSSTLLYITPTMNGNNQWTDTSLGNPRTLVATADPDYNVFNDGIPIFYQESDLAAFARATSSSSTSTPSRTSSQATSPTSSPSASSTGSSGLSTGAKIGIGVGIPLVVIALGLIGAFFWFRRRGMQKINQTELQDANTITKAPAQYGGENGIVSELYSDTPYDPHVPREQYELPDTTERR
;
A
#
# COMPACT_ATOMS: atom_id res chain seq x y z
N MET A 1 -36.49 50.54 19.91
CA MET A 1 -35.09 50.43 19.44
C MET A 1 -34.42 49.36 20.28
N ALA A 2 -34.37 48.15 19.75
CA ALA A 2 -33.57 47.05 20.26
C ALA A 2 -33.35 46.11 19.05
N ASP A 3 -32.26 46.38 18.32
CA ASP A 3 -31.79 45.56 17.21
C ASP A 3 -31.16 44.28 17.75
N ALA A 4 -31.65 43.13 17.28
CA ALA A 4 -31.04 41.83 17.51
C ALA A 4 -29.97 41.60 16.44
N ALA A 5 -28.71 41.53 16.86
CA ALA A 5 -27.59 41.20 15.99
C ALA A 5 -27.54 39.68 15.75
N GLU A 6 -27.81 39.29 14.51
CA GLU A 6 -27.64 37.93 14.00
C GLU A 6 -26.14 37.68 13.76
N SER A 7 -25.54 36.76 14.51
CA SER A 7 -24.14 36.35 14.33
C SER A 7 -24.07 35.28 13.26
N SER A 8 -23.67 35.69 12.05
CA SER A 8 -23.39 34.78 10.94
C SER A 8 -21.99 34.18 11.11
N GLU A 9 -21.90 32.94 11.61
CA GLU A 9 -20.67 32.16 11.58
C GLU A 9 -20.29 31.86 10.12
N THR A 10 -19.26 32.57 9.65
CA THR A 10 -18.70 32.34 8.32
C THR A 10 -17.83 31.08 8.37
N ALA A 11 -18.40 29.94 8.00
CA ALA A 11 -17.64 28.72 7.75
C ALA A 11 -16.62 28.98 6.64
N THR A 12 -15.34 29.07 7.00
CA THR A 12 -14.24 29.23 6.04
C THR A 12 -14.06 27.90 5.31
N SER A 13 -14.75 27.74 4.19
CA SER A 13 -14.54 26.63 3.26
C SER A 13 -13.19 26.84 2.57
N THR A 14 -12.16 26.12 3.02
CA THR A 14 -10.88 26.06 2.32
C THR A 14 -11.10 25.37 0.97
N SER A 15 -11.12 26.14 -0.11
CA SER A 15 -11.20 25.60 -1.46
C SER A 15 -9.91 24.80 -1.76
N ILE A 16 -10.04 23.48 -1.85
CA ILE A 16 -8.94 22.61 -2.24
C ILE A 16 -8.61 22.93 -3.70
N SER A 17 -7.49 23.62 -3.94
CA SER A 17 -7.04 23.95 -5.29
C SER A 17 -6.61 22.69 -6.02
N THR A 18 -7.32 22.36 -7.10
CA THR A 18 -7.00 21.21 -7.95
C THR A 18 -5.93 21.61 -8.97
N THR A 19 -4.85 20.84 -9.05
CA THR A 19 -3.76 21.03 -10.03
C THR A 19 -3.84 19.99 -11.14
N THR A 20 -3.85 20.41 -12.40
CA THR A 20 -3.73 19.50 -13.54
C THR A 20 -2.36 19.66 -14.18
N LEU A 21 -1.57 18.61 -14.15
CA LEU A 21 -0.24 18.54 -14.76
C LEU A 21 -0.40 18.22 -16.24
N THR A 22 0.02 19.17 -17.08
CA THR A 22 0.01 19.07 -18.55
C THR A 22 1.41 18.91 -19.14
N ASP A 23 2.44 19.34 -18.40
CA ASP A 23 3.84 19.24 -18.77
C ASP A 23 4.33 17.76 -18.72
N PRO A 24 4.91 17.23 -19.81
CA PRO A 24 5.43 15.87 -19.85
C PRO A 24 6.47 15.55 -18.77
N ALA A 25 7.33 16.52 -18.38
CA ALA A 25 8.37 16.28 -17.39
C ALA A 25 7.76 16.02 -16.00
N SER A 26 6.74 16.79 -15.60
CA SER A 26 6.00 16.60 -14.36
C SER A 26 5.19 15.31 -14.37
N ILE A 27 4.58 14.95 -15.51
CA ILE A 27 3.83 13.70 -15.66
C ILE A 27 4.77 12.48 -15.60
N ALA A 28 5.99 12.57 -16.14
CA ALA A 28 6.98 11.50 -16.12
C ALA A 28 7.40 11.11 -14.69
N LEU A 29 7.29 12.02 -13.72
CA LEU A 29 7.57 11.73 -12.31
C LEU A 29 6.63 10.69 -11.69
N TYR A 30 5.49 10.41 -12.33
CA TYR A 30 4.50 9.42 -11.89
C TYR A 30 4.60 8.10 -12.68
N ASN A 31 5.49 8.03 -13.66
CA ASN A 31 5.76 6.80 -14.40
C ASN A 31 6.60 5.84 -13.54
N ARG A 32 6.11 4.62 -13.35
CA ARG A 32 6.83 3.52 -12.69
C ARG A 32 7.72 2.73 -13.65
N GLY A 33 7.76 3.13 -14.91
CA GLY A 33 8.60 2.53 -15.93
C GLY A 33 7.88 1.50 -16.79
N PRO A 34 8.62 0.85 -17.70
CA PRO A 34 8.06 -0.08 -18.66
C PRO A 34 7.68 -1.42 -18.01
N ALA A 35 6.51 -1.94 -18.38
CA ALA A 35 6.06 -3.29 -18.08
C ALA A 35 5.56 -3.96 -19.38
N THR A 36 6.48 -4.10 -20.34
CA THR A 36 6.19 -4.57 -21.70
C THR A 36 6.02 -6.08 -21.82
N ALA A 37 6.61 -6.85 -20.89
CA ALA A 37 6.31 -8.27 -20.73
C ALA A 37 5.05 -8.44 -19.87
N ILE A 38 4.26 -9.50 -20.11
CA ILE A 38 3.07 -9.80 -19.30
C ILE A 38 3.54 -10.12 -17.88
N PHE A 39 3.22 -9.23 -16.94
CA PHE A 39 3.40 -9.51 -15.52
C PHE A 39 2.37 -10.55 -15.07
N THR A 40 2.83 -11.61 -14.40
CA THR A 40 1.95 -12.64 -13.84
C THR A 40 2.00 -12.53 -12.31
N PRO A 41 1.01 -11.89 -11.68
CA PRO A 41 0.99 -11.78 -10.23
C PRO A 41 0.84 -13.17 -9.60
N PRO A 42 1.47 -13.44 -8.45
CA PRO A 42 1.18 -14.62 -7.65
C PRO A 42 -0.32 -14.75 -7.35
N THR A 43 -0.85 -15.97 -7.29
CA THR A 43 -2.28 -16.19 -6.97
C THR A 43 -2.65 -15.65 -5.58
N SER A 44 -1.69 -15.65 -4.65
CA SER A 44 -1.82 -15.06 -3.31
C SER A 44 -2.26 -13.60 -3.32
N CYS A 45 -2.00 -12.85 -4.40
CA CYS A 45 -2.41 -11.47 -4.53
C CYS A 45 -3.93 -11.32 -4.45
N VAL A 46 -4.69 -12.21 -5.07
CA VAL A 46 -6.17 -12.16 -5.06
C VAL A 46 -6.78 -13.14 -4.06
N ASP A 47 -6.06 -14.22 -3.71
CA ASP A 47 -6.56 -15.24 -2.79
C ASP A 47 -6.38 -14.86 -1.31
N THR A 48 -5.37 -14.04 -0.98
CA THR A 48 -5.08 -13.60 0.39
C THR A 48 -5.26 -12.09 0.52
N LEU A 49 -6.29 -11.69 1.25
CA LEU A 49 -6.65 -10.30 1.45
C LEU A 49 -5.83 -9.67 2.60
N THR A 50 -5.79 -8.34 2.62
CA THR A 50 -5.29 -7.55 3.74
C THR A 50 -6.48 -6.91 4.44
N SER A 51 -6.57 -7.09 5.75
CA SER A 51 -7.66 -6.55 6.58
C SER A 51 -7.19 -5.43 7.51
N LYS A 52 -8.01 -4.39 7.66
CA LYS A 52 -7.95 -3.41 8.77
C LYS A 52 -9.36 -3.00 9.22
N SER A 53 -10.16 -2.54 8.27
CA SER A 53 -11.58 -2.19 8.47
C SER A 53 -12.49 -2.74 7.36
N ASP A 54 -11.98 -2.81 6.12
CA ASP A 54 -12.55 -3.66 5.06
C ASP A 54 -11.46 -4.58 4.52
N MET A 55 -11.86 -5.45 3.58
CA MET A 55 -10.97 -6.37 2.87
C MET A 55 -10.43 -5.77 1.58
N TYR A 56 -9.16 -6.05 1.31
CA TYR A 56 -8.47 -5.49 0.16
C TYR A 56 -7.40 -6.44 -0.40
N VAL A 57 -7.17 -6.41 -1.70
CA VAL A 57 -6.06 -7.13 -2.35
C VAL A 57 -4.76 -6.35 -2.17
N GLY A 58 -3.78 -6.96 -1.50
CA GLY A 58 -2.38 -6.51 -1.48
C GLY A 58 -2.09 -5.13 -0.87
N HIS A 59 -3.08 -4.37 -0.38
CA HIS A 59 -2.90 -3.04 0.22
C HIS A 59 -4.14 -2.65 1.05
N ARG A 60 -4.01 -2.22 2.31
CA ARG A 60 -5.13 -1.62 3.09
C ARG A 60 -4.66 -0.89 4.33
N THR A 61 -3.59 -1.39 4.93
CA THR A 61 -2.93 -0.74 6.06
C THR A 61 -2.03 0.38 5.53
N THR A 62 -2.13 1.57 6.10
CA THR A 62 -1.29 2.70 5.74
C THR A 62 0.19 2.30 5.77
N GLY A 63 0.87 2.51 4.64
CA GLY A 63 2.28 2.16 4.49
C GLY A 63 2.57 0.69 4.18
N TYR A 64 1.56 -0.16 4.04
CA TYR A 64 1.71 -1.56 3.60
C TYR A 64 1.13 -1.74 2.20
N PHE A 65 1.96 -2.26 1.30
CA PHE A 65 1.51 -2.91 0.07
C PHE A 65 2.40 -4.12 -0.18
N ASP A 66 1.88 -5.14 -0.85
CA ASP A 66 2.67 -6.27 -1.30
C ASP A 66 3.29 -5.96 -2.67
N PRO A 67 4.61 -5.68 -2.76
CA PRO A 67 5.25 -5.34 -4.03
C PRO A 67 5.27 -6.51 -5.01
N SER A 68 5.08 -7.76 -4.56
CA SER A 68 5.02 -8.94 -5.43
C SER A 68 3.75 -8.99 -6.28
N CYS A 69 2.72 -8.20 -5.93
CA CYS A 69 1.45 -8.12 -6.64
C CYS A 69 1.41 -7.07 -7.74
N TYR A 70 2.50 -6.36 -7.97
CA TYR A 70 2.60 -5.28 -8.95
C TYR A 70 3.83 -5.46 -9.84
N PRO A 71 3.81 -4.97 -11.08
CA PRO A 71 5.00 -4.95 -11.91
C PRO A 71 6.14 -4.19 -11.22
N ALA A 72 7.39 -4.60 -11.49
CA ALA A 72 8.56 -3.93 -10.95
C ALA A 72 8.58 -2.44 -11.35
N SER A 73 8.88 -1.57 -10.38
CA SER A 73 9.01 -0.13 -10.60
C SER A 73 10.47 0.24 -10.90
N THR A 74 10.70 1.16 -11.82
CA THR A 74 11.99 1.81 -12.05
C THR A 74 12.16 3.08 -11.21
N THR A 75 11.16 3.45 -10.42
CA THR A 75 11.22 4.61 -9.51
C THR A 75 11.01 4.19 -8.06
N ASP A 76 11.79 4.81 -7.17
CA ASP A 76 11.75 4.55 -5.71
C ASP A 76 10.59 5.26 -4.99
N ARG A 77 9.62 5.82 -5.74
CA ARG A 77 8.48 6.52 -5.14
C ARG A 77 7.60 5.62 -4.28
N GLY A 78 7.71 4.30 -4.42
CA GLY A 78 7.13 3.30 -3.53
C GLY A 78 5.69 3.64 -3.09
N LEU A 79 5.50 3.75 -1.78
CA LEU A 79 4.23 4.13 -1.14
C LEU A 79 3.89 5.62 -1.23
N ALA A 80 4.89 6.50 -1.27
CA ALA A 80 4.68 7.94 -1.36
C ALA A 80 4.00 8.33 -2.70
N GLY A 81 4.21 7.52 -3.74
CA GLY A 81 3.53 7.60 -5.03
C GLY A 81 2.39 6.58 -5.21
N TRP A 82 1.81 6.04 -4.13
CA TRP A 82 0.73 5.06 -4.23
C TRP A 82 -0.57 5.68 -4.72
N GLY A 83 -0.88 6.89 -4.27
CA GLY A 83 -2.13 7.56 -4.61
C GLY A 83 -2.26 7.95 -6.08
N LEU A 84 -1.16 8.08 -6.82
CA LEU A 84 -1.19 8.44 -8.23
C LEU A 84 0.08 7.92 -8.89
N TYR A 85 -0.07 7.06 -9.89
CA TYR A 85 1.02 6.54 -10.71
C TYR A 85 0.47 5.89 -11.97
N TYR A 86 1.36 5.52 -12.89
CA TYR A 86 1.06 4.64 -14.01
C TYR A 86 2.34 3.89 -14.44
N TYR A 87 2.18 2.77 -15.15
CA TYR A 87 3.27 2.11 -15.86
C TYR A 87 3.20 2.47 -17.34
N SER A 88 4.34 2.76 -17.98
CA SER A 88 4.38 3.10 -19.40
C SER A 88 5.75 2.85 -20.03
N PRO A 89 5.82 2.19 -21.21
CA PRO A 89 4.72 1.46 -21.84
C PRO A 89 4.39 0.17 -21.07
N ALA A 90 3.11 -0.15 -20.94
CA ALA A 90 2.66 -1.31 -20.19
C ALA A 90 1.36 -1.94 -20.70
N GLN A 91 1.19 -3.22 -20.39
CA GLN A 91 -0.02 -4.01 -20.66
C GLN A 91 -0.58 -4.63 -19.38
N CYS A 92 -1.86 -5.01 -19.39
CA CYS A 92 -2.49 -5.53 -18.18
C CYS A 92 -1.83 -6.84 -17.75
N PRO A 93 -1.72 -7.10 -16.42
CA PRO A 93 -1.22 -8.36 -15.94
C PRO A 93 -2.01 -9.56 -16.44
N SER A 94 -1.40 -10.74 -16.45
CA SER A 94 -2.08 -11.99 -16.76
C SER A 94 -3.26 -12.20 -15.80
N GLY A 95 -4.44 -12.54 -16.34
CA GLY A 95 -5.67 -12.74 -15.56
C GLY A 95 -6.35 -11.45 -15.09
N TRP A 96 -5.87 -10.27 -15.49
CA TRP A 96 -6.48 -8.98 -15.20
C TRP A 96 -7.14 -8.40 -16.45
N ALA A 97 -8.28 -7.75 -16.26
CA ALA A 97 -9.07 -7.13 -17.32
C ALA A 97 -8.77 -5.64 -17.43
N SER A 98 -8.88 -5.10 -18.65
CA SER A 98 -8.96 -3.66 -18.91
C SER A 98 -10.30 -3.12 -18.40
N ALA A 99 -10.38 -2.81 -17.11
CA ALA A 99 -11.64 -2.53 -16.43
C ALA A 99 -12.25 -1.18 -16.81
N THR A 100 -11.43 -0.21 -17.20
CA THR A 100 -11.90 1.05 -17.80
C THR A 100 -10.82 1.66 -18.68
N ARG A 101 -11.23 2.48 -19.64
CA ARG A 101 -10.36 3.35 -20.43
C ARG A 101 -10.48 4.78 -19.94
N LEU A 102 -9.35 5.38 -19.55
CA LEU A 102 -9.27 6.77 -19.15
C LEU A 102 -9.09 7.63 -20.43
N ILE A 103 -9.76 8.79 -20.48
CA ILE A 103 -9.84 9.61 -21.70
C ILE A 103 -8.94 10.84 -21.61
N SER A 104 -9.15 11.72 -20.63
CA SER A 104 -8.49 13.03 -20.58
C SER A 104 -7.46 13.15 -19.46
N SER A 105 -7.70 12.52 -18.31
CA SER A 105 -6.78 12.55 -17.18
C SER A 105 -6.91 11.35 -16.25
N ILE A 106 -5.89 11.15 -15.43
CA ILE A 106 -5.91 10.28 -14.25
C ILE A 106 -5.61 11.10 -13.01
N GLY A 107 -6.35 10.87 -11.92
CA GLY A 107 -6.16 11.62 -10.68
C GLY A 107 -7.39 11.57 -9.78
N GLN A 108 -7.27 12.17 -8.61
CA GLN A 108 -8.39 12.44 -7.71
C GLN A 108 -8.00 13.52 -6.71
N GLY A 109 -8.90 14.47 -6.48
CA GLY A 109 -8.71 15.55 -5.50
C GLY A 109 -7.73 16.59 -6.03
N GLU A 110 -6.53 16.64 -5.45
CA GLU A 110 -5.58 17.75 -5.61
C GLU A 110 -4.73 17.69 -6.89
N THR A 111 -4.54 16.52 -7.49
CA THR A 111 -3.64 16.36 -8.65
C THR A 111 -4.21 15.44 -9.71
N PHE A 112 -4.14 15.89 -10.96
CA PHE A 112 -4.50 15.14 -12.16
C PHE A 112 -3.34 15.19 -13.17
N LEU A 113 -3.11 14.09 -13.88
CA LEU A 113 -2.17 13.99 -15.00
C LEU A 113 -2.96 13.97 -16.29
N THR A 114 -2.66 14.84 -17.24
CA THR A 114 -3.30 14.75 -18.57
C THR A 114 -2.84 13.52 -19.34
N ILE A 115 -3.77 12.95 -20.09
CA ILE A 115 -3.51 11.83 -20.99
C ILE A 115 -3.44 12.41 -22.41
N GLY A 116 -2.35 12.13 -23.13
CA GLY A 116 -2.19 12.56 -24.52
C GLY A 116 -3.20 11.87 -25.43
N SER A 117 -3.61 12.52 -26.53
CA SER A 117 -4.60 11.99 -27.48
C SER A 117 -4.23 10.61 -28.04
N ASP A 118 -2.94 10.38 -28.22
CA ASP A 118 -2.39 9.17 -28.84
C ASP A 118 -2.08 8.09 -27.79
N THR A 119 -2.34 8.38 -26.52
CA THR A 119 -2.11 7.47 -25.40
C THR A 119 -3.38 6.68 -25.11
N THR A 120 -3.26 5.36 -25.14
CA THR A 120 -4.27 4.50 -24.52
C THR A 120 -3.93 4.33 -23.05
N ALA A 121 -4.79 4.87 -22.20
CA ALA A 121 -4.69 4.76 -20.75
C ALA A 121 -5.80 3.86 -20.21
N VAL A 122 -5.42 2.82 -19.46
CA VAL A 122 -6.34 1.80 -18.92
C VAL A 122 -6.05 1.60 -17.44
N VAL A 123 -7.10 1.36 -16.65
CA VAL A 123 -6.94 0.80 -15.30
C VAL A 123 -7.21 -0.70 -15.38
N CYS A 124 -6.20 -1.49 -15.09
CA CYS A 124 -6.33 -2.95 -15.02
C CYS A 124 -6.86 -3.34 -13.63
N CYS A 125 -7.92 -4.14 -13.59
CA CYS A 125 -8.41 -4.77 -12.36
C CYS A 125 -8.34 -6.30 -12.51
N PRO A 126 -8.27 -7.08 -11.42
CA PRO A 126 -8.49 -8.52 -11.50
C PRO A 126 -9.82 -8.82 -12.23
N SER A 127 -9.90 -9.92 -12.98
CA SER A 127 -11.02 -10.13 -13.92
C SER A 127 -12.43 -10.06 -13.33
N ASN A 128 -12.60 -10.35 -12.03
CA ASN A 128 -13.89 -10.29 -11.33
C ASN A 128 -14.13 -8.97 -10.57
N TYR A 129 -13.31 -7.96 -10.83
CA TYR A 129 -13.39 -6.64 -10.23
C TYR A 129 -13.74 -5.60 -11.30
N ARG A 130 -14.56 -4.64 -10.92
CA ARG A 130 -14.87 -3.47 -11.76
C ARG A 130 -14.15 -2.24 -11.21
N TYR A 131 -13.84 -1.30 -12.10
CA TYR A 131 -13.35 0.02 -11.69
C TYR A 131 -14.47 0.82 -11.03
N VAL A 132 -14.17 1.50 -9.91
CA VAL A 132 -15.13 2.28 -9.12
C VAL A 132 -14.70 3.72 -8.86
N GLY A 133 -13.70 4.22 -9.59
CA GLY A 133 -13.21 5.59 -9.44
C GLY A 133 -11.99 5.70 -8.52
N ALA A 134 -11.81 6.88 -7.91
CA ALA A 134 -10.75 7.17 -6.94
C ALA A 134 -9.32 6.81 -7.43
N ARG A 135 -8.89 7.45 -8.52
CA ARG A 135 -7.64 7.18 -9.28
C ARG A 135 -7.64 5.83 -9.99
N HIS A 136 -7.62 4.75 -9.23
CA HIS A 136 -7.33 3.41 -9.70
C HIS A 136 -8.02 2.33 -8.85
N LYS A 137 -9.10 2.66 -8.14
CA LYS A 137 -9.76 1.71 -7.25
C LYS A 137 -10.64 0.72 -8.02
N CYS A 138 -10.48 -0.55 -7.70
CA CYS A 138 -11.24 -1.68 -8.19
C CYS A 138 -12.09 -2.27 -7.05
N GLN A 139 -13.23 -2.85 -7.38
CA GLN A 139 -14.14 -3.47 -6.42
C GLN A 139 -14.76 -4.74 -7.00
N SER A 140 -14.82 -5.77 -6.18
CA SER A 140 -15.69 -6.91 -6.36
C SER A 140 -16.67 -7.00 -5.19
N ALA A 141 -17.81 -7.65 -5.41
CA ALA A 141 -18.80 -7.87 -4.37
C ALA A 141 -19.48 -9.21 -4.61
N PHE A 142 -19.83 -9.88 -3.51
CA PHE A 142 -20.79 -10.98 -3.54
C PHE A 142 -22.04 -10.56 -2.75
N THR A 143 -23.19 -11.09 -3.17
CA THR A 143 -24.51 -10.71 -2.68
C THR A 143 -25.26 -11.94 -2.20
N SER A 144 -26.15 -11.78 -1.21
CA SER A 144 -27.10 -12.80 -0.74
C SER A 144 -26.49 -14.17 -0.39
N THR A 145 -25.20 -14.23 -0.06
CA THR A 145 -24.44 -15.46 0.21
C THR A 145 -23.34 -15.19 1.23
N SER A 146 -22.84 -16.26 1.86
CA SER A 146 -21.62 -16.21 2.66
C SER A 146 -20.45 -16.75 1.85
N SER A 147 -19.28 -16.13 2.00
CA SER A 147 -18.02 -16.56 1.40
C SER A 147 -16.95 -16.73 2.47
N THR A 148 -16.01 -17.64 2.23
CA THR A 148 -14.84 -17.83 3.09
C THR A 148 -13.68 -17.03 2.52
N LEU A 149 -13.20 -16.05 3.26
CA LEU A 149 -12.10 -15.17 2.87
C LEU A 149 -10.85 -15.52 3.65
N LEU A 150 -9.71 -15.60 2.96
CA LEU A 150 -8.40 -15.66 3.58
C LEU A 150 -7.83 -14.25 3.71
N TYR A 151 -7.28 -13.91 4.87
CA TYR A 151 -6.68 -12.59 5.07
C TYR A 151 -5.51 -12.59 6.04
N ILE A 152 -4.67 -11.56 5.90
CA ILE A 152 -3.60 -11.22 6.82
C ILE A 152 -3.85 -9.84 7.44
N THR A 153 -3.21 -9.55 8.57
CA THR A 153 -3.31 -8.26 9.26
C THR A 153 -1.89 -7.69 9.45
N PRO A 154 -1.29 -7.10 8.40
CA PRO A 154 0.08 -6.65 8.46
C PRO A 154 0.25 -5.54 9.48
N THR A 155 1.33 -5.65 10.25
CA THR A 155 1.72 -4.71 11.29
C THR A 155 3.21 -4.42 11.17
N MET A 156 3.60 -3.18 11.43
CA MET A 156 5.01 -2.80 11.47
C MET A 156 5.60 -3.24 12.80
N ASN A 157 6.66 -4.04 12.74
CA ASN A 157 7.43 -4.39 13.92
C ASN A 157 8.36 -3.22 14.32
N GLY A 158 9.03 -3.36 15.48
CA GLY A 158 9.96 -2.35 15.99
C GLY A 158 11.19 -2.07 15.10
N ASN A 159 11.42 -2.88 14.06
CA ASN A 159 12.51 -2.72 13.09
C ASN A 159 12.04 -2.11 11.75
N ASN A 160 10.85 -1.51 11.72
CA ASN A 160 10.23 -0.97 10.50
C ASN A 160 10.05 -2.02 9.39
N GLN A 161 9.82 -3.28 9.77
CA GLN A 161 9.48 -4.33 8.82
C GLN A 161 8.01 -4.74 8.99
N TRP A 162 7.33 -4.91 7.87
CA TRP A 162 5.98 -5.46 7.84
C TRP A 162 6.01 -6.93 8.20
N THR A 163 5.26 -7.27 9.25
CA THR A 163 5.07 -8.64 9.72
C THR A 163 3.59 -8.89 9.94
N ASP A 164 3.16 -10.12 9.72
CA ASP A 164 1.84 -10.55 10.17
C ASP A 164 1.92 -10.97 11.65
N THR A 165 1.19 -10.27 12.52
CA THR A 165 1.19 -10.53 13.97
C THR A 165 0.24 -11.64 14.39
N SER A 166 -0.48 -12.22 13.44
CA SER A 166 -1.51 -13.21 13.72
C SER A 166 -0.92 -14.63 13.81
N LEU A 167 -1.37 -15.43 14.80
CA LEU A 167 -1.05 -16.87 14.89
C LEU A 167 -1.84 -17.63 13.80
N GLY A 168 -1.15 -18.44 12.98
CA GLY A 168 -1.78 -19.31 11.97
C GLY A 168 -2.15 -18.60 10.65
N ASN A 169 -1.17 -17.96 9.99
CA ASN A 169 -1.40 -17.18 8.77
C ASN A 169 -1.45 -18.03 7.49
N PRO A 170 -2.35 -17.73 6.54
CA PRO A 170 -3.39 -16.68 6.59
C PRO A 170 -4.62 -17.07 7.44
N ARG A 171 -5.36 -16.07 7.97
CA ARG A 171 -6.60 -16.26 8.73
C ARG A 171 -7.80 -16.50 7.82
N THR A 172 -8.82 -17.15 8.37
CA THR A 172 -10.08 -17.40 7.69
C THR A 172 -11.22 -16.59 8.33
N LEU A 173 -12.01 -15.90 7.49
CA LEU A 173 -13.24 -15.20 7.86
C LEU A 173 -14.39 -15.75 7.02
N VAL A 174 -15.48 -16.17 7.66
CA VAL A 174 -16.76 -16.40 6.95
C VAL A 174 -17.49 -15.05 6.89
N ALA A 175 -17.45 -14.41 5.73
CA ALA A 175 -18.08 -13.13 5.47
C ALA A 175 -19.47 -13.35 4.87
N THR A 176 -20.50 -12.77 5.46
CA THR A 176 -21.88 -12.84 4.98
C THR A 176 -22.27 -11.50 4.37
N ALA A 177 -22.82 -11.51 3.16
CA ALA A 177 -23.28 -10.31 2.49
C ALA A 177 -24.57 -9.76 3.11
N ASP A 178 -24.61 -8.44 3.37
CA ASP A 178 -25.79 -7.71 3.83
C ASP A 178 -25.74 -6.23 3.41
N PRO A 179 -26.42 -5.81 2.31
CA PRO A 179 -26.90 -6.65 1.21
C PRO A 179 -25.74 -7.21 0.36
N ASP A 180 -24.61 -6.50 0.33
CA ASP A 180 -23.41 -6.81 -0.42
C ASP A 180 -22.20 -6.83 0.51
N TYR A 181 -21.26 -7.74 0.26
CA TYR A 181 -19.94 -7.69 0.90
C TYR A 181 -18.88 -7.27 -0.12
N ASN A 182 -18.22 -6.14 0.12
CA ASN A 182 -17.26 -5.56 -0.82
C ASN A 182 -15.82 -5.99 -0.51
N VAL A 183 -15.11 -6.42 -1.54
CA VAL A 183 -13.66 -6.59 -1.53
C VAL A 183 -13.07 -5.61 -2.54
N PHE A 184 -12.06 -4.88 -2.13
CA PHE A 184 -11.46 -3.84 -2.96
C PHE A 184 -10.06 -4.25 -3.42
N ASN A 185 -9.57 -3.57 -4.44
CA ASN A 185 -8.22 -3.70 -4.97
C ASN A 185 -7.78 -2.33 -5.49
N ASP A 186 -6.49 -2.02 -5.41
CA ASP A 186 -5.94 -0.94 -6.20
C ASP A 186 -5.47 -1.54 -7.53
N GLY A 187 -6.15 -1.11 -8.60
CA GLY A 187 -5.85 -1.48 -9.96
C GLY A 187 -4.51 -0.94 -10.41
N ILE A 188 -4.05 -1.41 -11.56
CA ILE A 188 -2.77 -1.03 -12.16
C ILE A 188 -3.06 -0.11 -13.35
N PRO A 189 -2.81 1.20 -13.26
CA PRO A 189 -2.90 2.10 -14.40
C PRO A 189 -1.75 1.83 -15.37
N ILE A 190 -2.08 1.56 -16.62
CA ILE A 190 -1.14 1.32 -17.70
C ILE A 190 -1.39 2.28 -18.85
N PHE A 191 -0.33 2.87 -19.38
CA PHE A 191 -0.37 3.71 -20.56
C PHE A 191 0.46 3.04 -21.66
N TYR A 192 0.00 3.13 -22.91
CA TYR A 192 0.75 2.70 -24.08
C TYR A 192 0.26 3.43 -25.33
N GLN A 193 1.08 3.44 -26.37
CA GLN A 193 0.77 3.92 -27.71
C GLN A 193 0.79 2.75 -28.70
N GLU A 194 0.31 2.99 -29.93
CA GLU A 194 0.29 1.96 -30.97
C GLU A 194 1.69 1.42 -31.31
N SER A 195 2.71 2.28 -31.25
CA SER A 195 4.11 1.90 -31.48
C SER A 195 4.65 0.88 -30.47
N ASP A 196 4.06 0.81 -29.26
CA ASP A 196 4.48 -0.12 -28.20
C ASP A 196 4.03 -1.56 -28.44
N LEU A 197 3.02 -1.77 -29.31
CA LEU A 197 2.47 -3.09 -29.59
C LEU A 197 3.52 -4.06 -30.15
N ALA A 198 4.49 -3.54 -30.91
CA ALA A 198 5.61 -4.34 -31.41
C ALA A 198 6.52 -4.85 -30.27
N ALA A 199 6.72 -4.04 -29.22
CA ALA A 199 7.50 -4.45 -28.05
C ALA A 199 6.77 -5.54 -27.23
N PHE A 200 5.44 -5.42 -27.08
CA PHE A 200 4.62 -6.42 -26.41
C PHE A 200 4.66 -7.78 -27.14
N ALA A 201 4.57 -7.77 -28.48
CA ALA A 201 4.66 -8.97 -29.30
C ALA A 201 6.03 -9.67 -29.17
N ARG A 202 7.13 -8.91 -29.14
CA ARG A 202 8.49 -9.43 -28.94
C ARG A 202 8.68 -10.05 -27.55
N ALA A 203 8.12 -9.44 -26.52
CA ALA A 203 8.19 -9.97 -25.15
C ALA A 203 7.48 -11.33 -25.04
N THR A 204 6.32 -11.48 -25.69
CA THR A 204 5.54 -12.73 -25.73
C THR A 204 6.27 -13.85 -26.49
N SER A 205 7.01 -13.50 -27.54
CA SER A 205 7.80 -14.48 -28.31
C SER A 205 9.03 -14.98 -27.54
N SER A 206 9.58 -14.15 -26.65
CA SER A 206 10.75 -14.51 -25.84
C SER A 206 10.42 -15.46 -24.67
N SER A 207 9.18 -15.45 -24.18
CA SER A 207 8.72 -16.33 -23.08
C SER A 207 8.30 -17.73 -23.53
N SER A 208 8.10 -17.96 -24.84
CA SER A 208 7.64 -19.25 -25.39
C SER A 208 8.78 -20.21 -25.81
N THR A 209 10.04 -19.84 -25.62
CA THR A 209 11.19 -20.71 -25.95
C THR A 209 11.60 -21.57 -24.76
N SER A 210 10.88 -22.68 -24.50
CA SER A 210 11.43 -23.93 -23.92
C SER A 210 10.36 -25.01 -23.72
N THR A 211 9.98 -25.68 -24.81
CA THR A 211 9.63 -27.12 -24.75
C THR A 211 10.25 -27.80 -25.98
N PRO A 212 11.33 -28.59 -25.83
CA PRO A 212 11.67 -29.53 -26.89
C PRO A 212 10.57 -30.59 -26.91
N SER A 213 9.69 -30.53 -27.91
CA SER A 213 8.81 -31.65 -28.26
C SER A 213 9.66 -32.89 -28.46
N ARG A 214 9.54 -33.87 -27.56
CA ARG A 214 10.09 -35.21 -27.77
C ARG A 214 9.23 -35.91 -28.82
N THR A 215 9.60 -35.75 -30.08
CA THR A 215 9.15 -36.65 -31.14
C THR A 215 9.83 -38.00 -30.91
N SER A 216 9.05 -39.01 -30.55
CA SER A 216 9.49 -40.41 -30.56
C SER A 216 9.51 -40.88 -32.00
N SER A 217 10.70 -41.09 -32.56
CA SER A 217 10.88 -41.89 -33.78
C SER A 217 11.89 -43.01 -33.50
N GLN A 218 11.45 -44.23 -33.85
CA GLN A 218 12.17 -45.48 -33.69
C GLN A 218 13.49 -45.49 -34.47
N ALA A 219 14.45 -46.21 -33.89
CA ALA A 219 15.81 -46.37 -34.36
C ALA A 219 15.93 -47.26 -35.60
N THR A 220 16.79 -46.84 -36.53
CA THR A 220 17.68 -47.72 -37.32
C THR A 220 18.86 -46.88 -37.83
N SER A 221 20.08 -47.35 -37.60
CA SER A 221 21.37 -46.78 -38.07
C SER A 221 21.99 -47.72 -39.13
N PRO A 222 23.19 -47.45 -39.73
CA PRO A 222 24.01 -46.22 -39.81
C PRO A 222 24.53 -45.90 -41.25
N THR A 223 25.24 -44.77 -41.47
CA THR A 223 26.61 -44.69 -42.08
C THR A 223 27.00 -43.24 -42.48
N SER A 224 28.30 -42.92 -42.25
CA SER A 224 29.19 -41.86 -42.82
C SER A 224 29.14 -40.37 -42.35
N SER A 225 30.01 -40.06 -41.36
CA SER A 225 31.09 -39.02 -41.24
C SER A 225 31.17 -37.78 -42.18
N PRO A 226 31.93 -36.70 -41.85
CA PRO A 226 32.02 -35.87 -40.63
C PRO A 226 31.99 -34.34 -40.91
N SER A 227 32.12 -33.54 -39.83
CA SER A 227 32.52 -32.10 -39.73
C SER A 227 31.41 -31.12 -39.35
N ALA A 228 31.46 -30.60 -38.13
CA ALA A 228 32.04 -29.28 -37.85
C ALA A 228 31.90 -28.94 -36.36
N SER A 229 32.96 -28.39 -35.81
CA SER A 229 33.17 -27.90 -34.45
C SER A 229 32.08 -26.96 -33.93
N SER A 230 31.52 -27.26 -32.75
CA SER A 230 30.82 -26.29 -31.91
C SER A 230 31.54 -26.18 -30.55
N THR A 231 32.16 -25.02 -30.34
CA THR A 231 32.73 -24.55 -29.07
C THR A 231 31.70 -24.68 -27.95
N GLY A 232 31.97 -25.55 -26.99
CA GLY A 232 31.16 -25.70 -25.78
C GLY A 232 31.35 -24.51 -24.85
N SER A 233 30.24 -23.86 -24.45
CA SER A 233 30.24 -22.97 -23.30
C SER A 233 30.27 -23.81 -22.03
N SER A 234 31.42 -23.78 -21.36
CA SER A 234 31.66 -24.42 -20.07
C SER A 234 30.83 -23.75 -18.98
N GLY A 235 29.66 -24.30 -18.69
CA GLY A 235 28.95 -24.06 -17.44
C GLY A 235 29.73 -24.65 -16.27
N LEU A 236 29.92 -23.87 -15.20
CA LEU A 236 30.67 -24.28 -14.01
C LEU A 236 30.17 -25.62 -13.47
N SER A 237 31.12 -26.56 -13.32
CA SER A 237 30.92 -27.90 -12.75
C SER A 237 30.12 -27.83 -11.45
N THR A 238 29.27 -28.83 -11.22
CA THR A 238 28.47 -28.99 -10.00
C THR A 238 29.29 -28.80 -8.72
N GLY A 239 30.60 -29.12 -8.74
CA GLY A 239 31.52 -28.86 -7.62
C GLY A 239 31.73 -27.37 -7.30
N ALA A 240 31.73 -26.49 -8.29
CA ALA A 240 31.85 -25.04 -8.08
C ALA A 240 30.56 -24.42 -7.50
N LYS A 241 29.39 -24.98 -7.84
CA LYS A 241 28.10 -24.55 -7.29
C LYS A 241 27.97 -24.91 -5.79
N ILE A 242 28.53 -26.04 -5.38
CA ILE A 242 28.52 -26.47 -3.98
C ILE A 242 29.50 -25.64 -3.13
N GLY A 243 30.66 -25.25 -3.69
CA GLY A 243 31.66 -24.43 -2.97
C GLY A 243 31.16 -23.04 -2.56
N ILE A 244 30.32 -22.40 -3.39
CA ILE A 244 29.77 -21.06 -3.09
C ILE A 244 28.63 -21.12 -2.05
N GLY A 245 27.91 -22.24 -1.99
CA GLY A 245 26.77 -22.43 -1.07
C GLY A 245 27.15 -22.54 0.41
N VAL A 246 28.39 -22.92 0.74
CA VAL A 246 28.84 -23.13 2.14
C VAL A 246 29.87 -22.09 2.59
N GLY A 247 30.60 -21.46 1.67
CA GLY A 247 31.65 -20.50 2.02
C GLY A 247 31.14 -19.17 2.59
N ILE A 248 30.05 -18.63 2.02
CA ILE A 248 29.50 -17.32 2.39
C ILE A 248 28.96 -17.25 3.84
N PRO A 249 28.17 -18.23 4.35
CA PRO A 249 27.64 -18.12 5.71
C PRO A 249 28.73 -18.11 6.78
N LEU A 250 29.84 -18.83 6.59
CA LEU A 250 30.94 -18.88 7.56
C LEU A 250 31.69 -17.55 7.63
N VAL A 251 31.89 -16.87 6.49
CA VAL A 251 32.55 -15.55 6.45
C VAL A 251 31.68 -14.47 7.10
N VAL A 252 30.36 -14.50 6.87
CA VAL A 252 29.42 -13.53 7.48
C VAL A 252 29.37 -13.71 9.00
N ILE A 253 29.36 -14.95 9.50
CA ILE A 253 29.40 -15.23 10.95
C ILE A 253 30.72 -14.74 11.55
N ALA A 254 31.86 -15.01 10.91
CA ALA A 254 33.16 -14.56 11.40
C ALA A 254 33.25 -13.02 11.47
N LEU A 255 32.80 -12.31 10.43
CA LEU A 255 32.78 -10.85 10.40
C LEU A 255 31.80 -10.25 11.40
N GLY A 256 30.63 -10.87 11.59
CA GLY A 256 29.63 -10.46 12.58
C GLY A 256 30.18 -10.53 14.02
N LEU A 257 30.89 -11.62 14.36
CA LEU A 257 31.50 -11.80 15.68
C LEU A 257 32.63 -10.79 15.93
N ILE A 258 33.47 -10.52 14.93
CA ILE A 258 34.54 -9.51 15.03
C ILE A 258 33.95 -8.10 15.20
N GLY A 259 32.89 -7.77 14.44
CA GLY A 259 32.20 -6.49 14.55
C GLY A 259 31.56 -6.27 15.92
N ALA A 260 30.86 -7.28 16.44
CA ALA A 260 30.26 -7.23 17.77
C ALA A 260 31.31 -7.06 18.88
N PHE A 261 32.43 -7.79 18.81
CA PHE A 261 33.52 -7.69 19.78
C PHE A 261 34.12 -6.28 19.85
N PHE A 262 34.40 -5.66 18.70
CA PHE A 262 34.92 -4.28 18.66
C PHE A 262 33.92 -3.25 19.20
N TRP A 263 32.63 -3.45 18.94
CA TRP A 263 31.56 -2.57 19.43
C TRP A 263 31.45 -2.60 20.97
N PHE A 264 31.48 -3.79 21.57
CA PHE A 264 31.44 -3.93 23.03
C PHE A 264 32.69 -3.40 23.70
N ARG A 265 33.88 -3.61 23.10
CA ARG A 265 35.13 -3.06 23.62
C ARG A 265 35.16 -1.53 23.60
N ARG A 266 34.51 -0.89 22.61
CA ARG A 266 34.45 0.57 22.48
C ARG A 266 33.49 1.22 23.50
N ARG A 267 32.51 0.49 24.02
CA ARG A 267 31.53 0.99 25.01
C ARG A 267 32.01 0.91 26.47
N GLY A 268 33.20 0.36 26.73
CA GLY A 268 33.75 0.21 28.08
C GLY A 268 34.47 1.43 28.68
N MET A 269 34.57 2.56 27.97
CA MET A 269 35.37 3.73 28.39
C MET A 269 34.54 5.01 28.60
N GLN A 270 33.36 4.90 29.20
CA GLN A 270 32.61 6.07 29.68
C GLN A 270 31.95 5.77 31.03
N LYS A 271 32.76 5.80 32.09
CA LYS A 271 32.28 6.07 33.44
C LYS A 271 33.17 7.15 34.05
N ILE A 272 32.52 8.05 34.78
CA ILE A 272 33.06 9.08 35.69
C ILE A 272 33.21 10.48 35.08
N ASN A 273 32.21 11.34 35.33
CA ASN A 273 32.35 12.62 36.05
C ASN A 273 31.09 13.50 35.89
N GLN A 274 30.21 13.53 36.90
CA GLN A 274 29.43 14.71 37.26
C GLN A 274 29.21 14.71 38.78
N THR A 275 30.14 15.34 39.49
CA THR A 275 30.00 15.83 40.87
C THR A 275 30.31 17.34 40.80
N GLU A 276 29.60 18.15 41.58
CA GLU A 276 29.55 19.63 41.59
C GLU A 276 28.77 20.23 40.41
N LEU A 277 27.68 20.99 40.59
CA LEU A 277 27.47 22.12 41.50
C LEU A 277 26.01 22.12 42.02
N GLN A 278 25.83 21.78 43.30
CA GLN A 278 24.65 22.17 44.08
C GLN A 278 25.17 22.75 45.38
N ASP A 279 25.33 24.07 45.43
CA ASP A 279 25.11 24.82 46.65
C ASP A 279 24.84 26.29 46.34
N ALA A 280 23.60 26.72 46.50
CA ALA A 280 23.23 28.10 46.81
C ALA A 280 21.73 28.16 47.17
N ASN A 281 21.51 28.15 48.48
CA ASN A 281 20.50 28.92 49.21
C ASN A 281 19.07 28.35 49.37
N THR A 282 18.95 27.60 50.47
CA THR A 282 17.87 27.57 51.47
C THR A 282 16.95 28.82 51.48
N ILE A 283 15.63 28.61 51.57
CA ILE A 283 14.75 29.00 52.72
C ILE A 283 13.26 28.80 52.36
N THR A 284 12.64 27.89 53.13
CA THR A 284 11.32 27.90 53.79
C THR A 284 10.05 28.39 53.07
N LYS A 285 9.05 27.52 53.14
CA LYS A 285 7.65 27.64 52.71
C LYS A 285 6.85 28.79 53.38
N ALA A 286 6.04 29.42 52.53
CA ALA A 286 4.69 30.00 52.70
C ALA A 286 4.53 31.35 53.44
N PRO A 287 3.42 32.11 53.22
CA PRO A 287 2.38 32.04 52.17
C PRO A 287 2.26 33.35 51.35
N ALA A 288 1.63 33.33 50.17
CA ALA A 288 1.33 34.55 49.41
C ALA A 288 -0.18 34.76 49.25
N GLN A 289 -0.66 35.80 49.94
CA GLN A 289 -1.81 36.63 49.53
C GLN A 289 -1.39 37.63 48.44
N TYR A 290 -2.39 38.30 47.85
CA TYR A 290 -2.39 39.42 46.87
C TYR A 290 -2.35 39.00 45.40
N GLY A 291 -3.38 39.25 44.60
CA GLY A 291 -3.79 40.59 44.11
C GLY A 291 -2.93 40.88 42.88
N GLY A 292 -3.35 40.63 41.64
CA GLY A 292 -4.37 41.37 40.90
C GLY A 292 -3.67 42.14 39.77
N GLU A 293 -3.86 41.70 38.52
CA GLU A 293 -4.18 42.49 37.31
C GLU A 293 -3.65 41.89 35.98
N ASN A 294 -4.64 41.62 35.11
CA ASN A 294 -4.71 41.82 33.66
C ASN A 294 -3.98 40.86 32.70
N GLY A 295 -4.78 40.05 31.99
CA GLY A 295 -4.35 39.33 30.79
C GLY A 295 -5.31 38.24 30.30
N ILE A 296 -6.54 38.62 29.96
CA ILE A 296 -7.59 37.91 29.20
C ILE A 296 -7.24 36.57 28.49
N VAL A 297 -7.87 35.48 28.95
CA VAL A 297 -8.33 34.35 28.11
C VAL A 297 -9.75 34.01 28.55
N SER A 298 -10.72 34.15 27.63
CA SER A 298 -12.12 33.82 27.87
C SER A 298 -12.35 32.34 27.60
N GLU A 299 -12.55 31.53 28.64
CA GLU A 299 -13.29 30.28 28.55
C GLU A 299 -14.63 30.47 29.26
N LEU A 300 -15.72 30.44 28.48
CA LEU A 300 -17.08 30.53 29.00
C LEU A 300 -17.59 29.11 29.31
N TYR A 301 -17.24 28.61 30.50
CA TYR A 301 -17.84 27.42 31.09
C TYR A 301 -18.87 27.90 32.13
N SER A 302 -20.16 27.70 31.86
CA SER A 302 -21.22 27.97 32.83
C SER A 302 -21.54 26.69 33.61
N ASP A 303 -21.02 26.60 34.83
CA ASP A 303 -21.58 25.73 35.87
C ASP A 303 -22.90 26.34 36.37
N THR A 304 -24.00 25.59 36.27
CA THR A 304 -25.20 25.84 37.07
C THR A 304 -25.26 24.84 38.22
N PRO A 305 -25.59 25.27 39.46
CA PRO A 305 -25.72 24.36 40.59
C PRO A 305 -26.92 23.42 40.43
N TYR A 306 -26.69 22.14 40.65
CA TYR A 306 -27.73 21.11 40.73
C TYR A 306 -28.58 21.31 42.00
N ASP A 307 -29.87 21.62 41.80
CA ASP A 307 -30.91 21.67 42.85
C ASP A 307 -31.60 20.29 42.97
N PRO A 308 -31.57 19.62 44.13
CA PRO A 308 -32.10 18.27 44.29
C PRO A 308 -33.61 18.19 44.59
N HIS A 309 -34.40 19.26 44.40
CA HIS A 309 -35.85 19.21 44.67
C HIS A 309 -36.73 19.53 43.46
N VAL A 310 -36.89 18.56 42.55
CA VAL A 310 -38.00 18.55 41.57
C VAL A 310 -38.62 17.14 41.49
N PRO A 311 -39.94 16.96 41.73
CA PRO A 311 -40.63 15.69 41.55
C PRO A 311 -40.69 15.29 40.06
N ARG A 312 -40.51 14.00 39.77
CA ARG A 312 -40.76 13.41 38.44
C ARG A 312 -42.25 13.52 38.10
N GLU A 313 -42.60 14.32 37.09
CA GLU A 313 -43.86 14.10 36.37
C GLU A 313 -43.70 12.91 35.43
N GLN A 314 -44.66 11.98 35.53
CA GLN A 314 -44.81 10.84 34.65
C GLN A 314 -45.42 11.33 33.33
N TYR A 315 -44.72 11.12 32.22
CA TYR A 315 -45.31 11.26 30.89
C TYR A 315 -46.21 10.06 30.63
N GLU A 316 -47.53 10.28 30.64
CA GLU A 316 -48.51 9.35 30.07
C GLU A 316 -48.45 9.39 28.53
N LEU A 317 -48.44 8.21 27.92
CA LEU A 317 -48.55 8.00 26.46
C LEU A 317 -50.01 8.16 26.04
N PRO A 318 -50.32 8.88 24.94
CA PRO A 318 -51.69 8.92 24.43
C PRO A 318 -52.06 7.60 23.75
N ASP A 319 -53.15 7.03 24.24
CA ASP A 319 -53.90 5.93 23.66
C ASP A 319 -54.51 6.35 22.31
N THR A 320 -54.36 5.52 21.29
CA THR A 320 -55.03 5.70 19.99
C THR A 320 -55.75 4.42 19.61
N THR A 321 -56.89 4.20 20.25
CA THR A 321 -58.00 3.47 19.65
C THR A 321 -59.09 4.45 19.24
N GLU A 322 -59.33 4.61 17.94
CA GLU A 322 -60.68 4.42 17.41
C GLU A 322 -60.72 4.24 15.88
N ARG A 323 -61.51 3.25 15.49
CA ARG A 323 -62.01 2.99 14.14
C ARG A 323 -63.09 4.02 13.80
N ARG A 324 -63.08 4.54 12.57
CA ARG A 324 -64.12 4.26 11.56
C ARG A 324 -63.70 4.74 10.18
#